data_AF-A0A1J4Z267-F1
#
_entry.id   AF-A0A1J4Z267-F1
#
_cell.length_a   1.000
_cell.length_b   1.000
_cell.length_c   1.000
_cell.angle_alpha   90.00
_cell.angle_beta   90.00
_cell.angle_gamma   90.00
#
_symmetry.space_group_name_H-M   'P 1'
#
loop_
_entity.id
_entity.type
_entity.pdbx_description
1 polymer ?
#
loop_
_entity_poly.entity_id
_entity_poly.type
_entity_poly.pdbx_seq_one_letter_code
_entity_poly.pdbx_strand_id
1 'polypeptide(L)'
;MGQVQIQAPQIRTLLDSSNQFYQNLLGYKSEQTSLEQIPEREWNEFATQRGLNPNSSGIYLPRNQTAVIQDQNSLSLFHEYFGHGLYCEQNLTGRRLVDLEKRLLEEEKQEFQERRFTLEDVQRFRQQNKTFQELENFRQENLGRYELFAIWTEYLLSGEHNLREDFERKYDSLQNGDKESVDSVINFSENYGNLATMYSQGMARRKTAERVKSLLGEIYKDKIQNVIFALLYGSRKEFSDIDVFMVGENPQESHSNFLDVKMQSPRDLRKGIKNSDVRTLIPLMNGEFIFGDRDYFEQARRRVLSQPISEEAIKHNLKWSYRMQRLRDENLENDFLKNKFEGYSQTYLANALALREGKRLFTKEDLLSYSQNEKPIQLKGGTEKNAT
;
A
#
# COMPACT_ATOMS: atom_id res chain seq x y z
N MET A 1 -39.22 -3.02 -2.10
CA MET A 1 -39.59 -3.04 -0.67
C MET A 1 -38.51 -3.81 0.04
N GLY A 2 -37.66 -3.13 0.80
CA GLY A 2 -36.52 -3.77 1.48
C GLY A 2 -37.01 -4.59 2.67
N GLN A 3 -36.87 -5.91 2.59
CA GLN A 3 -36.88 -6.73 3.79
C GLN A 3 -35.58 -6.42 4.54
N VAL A 4 -35.70 -5.70 5.66
CA VAL A 4 -34.62 -5.61 6.63
C VAL A 4 -34.50 -7.00 7.25
N GLN A 5 -33.59 -7.82 6.72
CA GLN A 5 -33.22 -9.08 7.36
C GLN A 5 -32.60 -8.75 8.71
N ILE A 6 -33.27 -9.19 9.78
CA ILE A 6 -32.77 -9.08 11.14
C ILE A 6 -31.60 -10.05 11.26
N GLN A 7 -30.37 -9.54 11.28
CA GLN A 7 -29.18 -10.35 11.50
C GLN A 7 -29.26 -11.03 12.87
N ALA A 8 -28.88 -12.30 12.94
CA ALA A 8 -28.82 -13.02 14.21
C ALA A 8 -27.87 -12.32 15.21
N PRO A 9 -28.17 -12.31 16.52
CA PRO A 9 -27.37 -11.59 17.52
C PRO A 9 -25.88 -11.95 17.52
N GLN A 10 -25.54 -13.22 17.25
CA GLN A 10 -24.16 -13.71 17.21
C GLN A 10 -23.39 -13.12 16.02
N ILE A 11 -23.93 -13.19 14.80
CA ILE A 11 -23.28 -12.61 13.61
C ILE A 11 -23.12 -11.10 13.74
N ARG A 12 -24.13 -10.41 14.28
CA ARG A 12 -24.02 -8.96 14.50
C ARG A 12 -22.88 -8.61 15.45
N THR A 13 -22.71 -9.39 16.51
CA THR A 13 -21.61 -9.21 17.47
C THR A 13 -20.25 -9.44 16.81
N LEU A 14 -20.11 -10.49 16.00
CA LEU A 14 -18.89 -10.78 15.24
C LEU A 14 -18.59 -9.69 14.20
N LEU A 15 -19.61 -9.20 13.51
CA LEU A 15 -19.50 -8.11 12.53
C LEU A 15 -18.99 -6.82 13.21
N ASP A 16 -19.61 -6.40 14.31
CA ASP A 16 -19.27 -5.16 15.02
C ASP A 16 -17.86 -5.23 15.62
N SER A 17 -17.52 -6.35 16.28
CA SER A 17 -16.19 -6.55 16.87
C SER A 17 -15.08 -6.66 15.83
N SER A 18 -15.30 -7.38 14.72
CA SER A 18 -14.34 -7.47 13.62
C SER A 18 -14.15 -6.12 12.92
N ASN A 19 -15.23 -5.35 12.72
CA ASN A 19 -15.13 -3.98 12.23
C ASN A 19 -14.28 -3.09 13.16
N GLN A 20 -14.44 -3.22 14.47
CA GLN A 20 -13.62 -2.48 15.42
C GLN A 20 -12.14 -2.93 15.38
N PHE A 21 -11.90 -4.23 15.23
CA PHE A 21 -10.56 -4.79 15.04
C PHE A 21 -9.86 -4.15 13.83
N TYR A 22 -10.52 -4.11 12.66
CA TYR A 22 -9.96 -3.47 11.47
C TYR A 22 -9.80 -1.96 11.63
N GLN A 23 -10.75 -1.28 12.28
CA GLN A 23 -10.63 0.15 12.54
C GLN A 23 -9.39 0.47 13.40
N ASN A 24 -9.06 -0.39 14.37
CA ASN A 24 -7.88 -0.27 15.19
C ASN A 24 -6.61 -0.58 14.38
N LEU A 25 -6.59 -1.70 13.67
CA LEU A 25 -5.44 -2.19 12.90
C LEU A 25 -5.10 -1.26 11.71
N LEU A 26 -6.08 -1.01 10.83
CA LEU A 26 -5.92 -0.32 9.55
C LEU A 26 -6.33 1.16 9.58
N GLY A 27 -7.19 1.53 10.51
CA GLY A 27 -7.79 2.88 10.53
C GLY A 27 -8.99 3.08 9.65
N TYR A 28 -9.54 1.99 9.16
CA TYR A 28 -10.80 1.95 8.44
C TYR A 28 -11.41 0.56 8.64
N LYS A 29 -12.68 0.46 8.28
CA LYS A 29 -13.44 -0.79 8.24
C LYS A 29 -14.19 -0.84 6.90
N SER A 30 -14.95 -1.91 6.68
CA SER A 30 -15.88 -1.93 5.54
C SER A 30 -16.99 -0.89 5.77
N GLU A 31 -17.25 -0.09 4.73
CA GLU A 31 -18.26 0.97 4.73
C GLU A 31 -19.30 0.76 3.64
N GLN A 32 -18.91 0.14 2.53
CA GLN A 32 -19.77 -0.02 1.35
C GLN A 32 -20.36 -1.43 1.24
N THR A 33 -19.69 -2.43 1.79
CA THR A 33 -20.15 -3.82 1.68
C THR A 33 -21.38 -4.05 2.55
N SER A 34 -22.44 -4.57 1.93
CA SER A 34 -23.63 -5.04 2.63
C SER A 34 -23.52 -6.52 2.98
N LEU A 35 -24.19 -6.93 4.07
CA LEU A 35 -24.29 -8.32 4.49
C LEU A 35 -25.74 -8.81 4.35
N GLU A 36 -25.95 -9.88 3.60
CA GLU A 36 -27.22 -10.61 3.49
C GLU A 36 -27.05 -12.01 4.10
N GLN A 37 -28.06 -12.49 4.82
CA GLN A 37 -28.07 -13.80 5.46
C GLN A 37 -29.20 -14.64 4.90
N ILE A 38 -28.88 -15.79 4.32
CA ILE A 38 -29.89 -16.68 3.74
C ILE A 38 -30.00 -17.92 4.63
N PRO A 39 -31.19 -18.26 5.15
CA PRO A 39 -31.38 -19.49 5.93
C PRO A 39 -30.94 -20.72 5.13
N GLU A 40 -30.34 -21.71 5.81
CA GLU A 40 -29.83 -22.94 5.17
C GLU A 40 -30.89 -23.61 4.27
N ARG A 41 -32.14 -23.68 4.73
CA ARG A 41 -33.29 -24.25 4.01
C ARG A 41 -33.62 -23.54 2.69
N GLU A 42 -33.23 -22.27 2.54
CA GLU A 42 -33.49 -21.42 1.37
C GLU A 42 -32.24 -21.29 0.48
N TRP A 43 -31.06 -21.74 0.96
CA TRP A 43 -29.77 -21.54 0.30
C TRP A 43 -29.69 -22.17 -1.08
N ASN A 44 -30.07 -23.44 -1.20
CA ASN A 44 -29.98 -24.16 -2.47
C ASN A 44 -30.87 -23.53 -3.55
N GLU A 45 -32.06 -23.08 -3.15
CA GLU A 45 -32.98 -22.38 -4.05
C GLU A 45 -32.38 -21.03 -4.47
N PHE A 46 -31.90 -20.24 -3.52
CA PHE A 46 -31.23 -18.96 -3.77
C PHE A 46 -30.04 -19.11 -4.73
N ALA A 47 -29.15 -20.06 -4.46
CA ALA A 47 -27.94 -20.29 -5.26
C ALA A 47 -28.30 -20.75 -6.68
N THR A 48 -29.21 -21.74 -6.81
CA THR A 48 -29.60 -22.29 -8.10
C THR A 48 -30.32 -21.24 -8.97
N GLN A 49 -31.23 -20.46 -8.39
CA GLN A 49 -31.95 -19.40 -9.13
C GLN A 49 -31.02 -18.31 -9.68
N ARG A 50 -29.84 -18.12 -9.06
CA ARG A 50 -28.84 -17.14 -9.49
C ARG A 50 -27.67 -17.75 -10.27
N GLY A 51 -27.71 -19.05 -10.56
CA GLY A 51 -26.63 -19.76 -11.26
C GLY A 51 -25.33 -19.82 -10.46
N LEU A 52 -25.42 -19.85 -9.14
CA LEU A 52 -24.30 -19.89 -8.20
C LEU A 52 -24.06 -21.32 -7.70
N ASN A 53 -22.89 -21.59 -7.12
CA ASN A 53 -22.56 -22.90 -6.58
C ASN A 53 -23.35 -23.18 -5.29
N PRO A 54 -24.30 -24.15 -5.27
CA PRO A 54 -25.09 -24.45 -4.07
C PRO A 54 -24.25 -25.09 -2.95
N ASN A 55 -23.08 -25.64 -3.26
CA ASN A 55 -22.18 -26.24 -2.27
C ASN A 55 -21.31 -25.19 -1.55
N SER A 56 -21.37 -23.91 -1.95
CA SER A 56 -20.71 -22.85 -1.20
C SER A 56 -21.48 -22.54 0.09
N SER A 57 -20.81 -22.03 1.10
CA SER A 57 -21.42 -21.50 2.33
C SER A 57 -21.50 -19.96 2.36
N GLY A 58 -20.87 -19.31 1.37
CA GLY A 58 -20.80 -17.86 1.24
C GLY A 58 -20.56 -17.44 -0.21
N ILE A 59 -21.03 -16.24 -0.57
CA ILE A 59 -20.83 -15.67 -1.90
C ILE A 59 -20.70 -14.16 -1.78
N TYR A 60 -19.59 -13.62 -2.26
CA TYR A 60 -19.44 -12.19 -2.48
C TYR A 60 -19.82 -11.81 -3.91
N LEU A 61 -20.62 -10.76 -4.04
CA LEU A 61 -21.10 -10.21 -5.30
C LEU A 61 -20.45 -8.83 -5.52
N PRO A 62 -19.30 -8.73 -6.23
CA PRO A 62 -18.57 -7.46 -6.38
C PRO A 62 -19.38 -6.35 -7.03
N ARG A 63 -20.29 -6.73 -7.95
CA ARG A 63 -21.18 -5.81 -8.65
C ARG A 63 -22.01 -4.93 -7.72
N ASN A 64 -22.53 -5.53 -6.65
CA ASN A 64 -23.36 -4.83 -5.66
C ASN A 64 -22.61 -4.59 -4.34
N GLN A 65 -21.38 -5.07 -4.24
CA GLN A 65 -20.59 -5.11 -3.00
C GLN A 65 -21.42 -5.76 -1.87
N THR A 66 -21.91 -6.97 -2.12
CA THR A 66 -22.76 -7.69 -1.16
C THR A 66 -22.13 -9.02 -0.81
N ALA A 67 -21.86 -9.24 0.46
CA ALA A 67 -21.53 -10.55 1.00
C ALA A 67 -22.83 -11.26 1.39
N VAL A 68 -23.04 -12.45 0.85
CA VAL A 68 -24.18 -13.31 1.17
C VAL A 68 -23.64 -14.53 1.91
N ILE A 69 -24.14 -14.79 3.11
CA ILE A 69 -23.71 -15.96 3.90
C ILE A 69 -24.87 -16.89 4.18
N GLN A 70 -24.57 -18.19 4.23
CA GLN A 70 -25.52 -19.23 4.62
C GLN A 70 -25.64 -19.28 6.15
N ASP A 71 -26.85 -19.01 6.64
CA ASP A 71 -27.22 -19.00 8.06
C ASP A 71 -26.23 -18.20 8.93
N GLN A 72 -25.71 -18.79 10.01
CA GLN A 72 -24.78 -18.14 10.96
C GLN A 72 -23.34 -18.63 10.79
N ASN A 73 -22.92 -18.95 9.56
CA ASN A 73 -21.55 -19.38 9.29
C ASN A 73 -20.55 -18.22 9.48
N SER A 74 -19.81 -18.27 10.58
CA SER A 74 -18.85 -17.23 10.97
C SER A 74 -17.63 -17.17 10.04
N LEU A 75 -17.16 -18.31 9.52
CA LEU A 75 -16.06 -18.33 8.56
C LEU A 75 -16.47 -17.71 7.24
N SER A 76 -17.68 -17.99 6.75
CA SER A 76 -18.23 -17.34 5.55
C SER A 76 -18.39 -15.82 5.75
N LEU A 77 -18.75 -15.35 6.95
CA LEU A 77 -18.73 -13.93 7.26
C LEU A 77 -17.32 -13.34 7.09
N PHE A 78 -16.31 -14.00 7.66
CA PHE A 78 -14.93 -13.55 7.57
C PHE A 78 -14.42 -13.56 6.12
N HIS A 79 -14.71 -14.61 5.36
CA HIS A 79 -14.30 -14.76 3.96
C HIS A 79 -14.95 -13.72 3.04
N GLU A 80 -16.29 -13.66 3.06
CA GLU A 80 -17.04 -12.91 2.06
C GLU A 80 -17.12 -11.42 2.42
N TYR A 81 -17.41 -11.10 3.69
CA TYR A 81 -17.60 -9.71 4.11
C TYR A 81 -16.25 -9.02 4.35
N PHE A 82 -15.37 -9.65 5.14
CA PHE A 82 -14.09 -9.05 5.51
C PHE A 82 -12.96 -9.38 4.54
N GLY A 83 -12.91 -10.58 3.99
CA GLY A 83 -11.91 -10.96 2.99
C GLY A 83 -12.18 -10.25 1.67
N HIS A 84 -13.26 -10.63 1.02
CA HIS A 84 -13.63 -10.10 -0.29
C HIS A 84 -14.15 -8.66 -0.26
N GLY A 85 -15.10 -8.35 0.64
CA GLY A 85 -15.66 -7.01 0.76
C GLY A 85 -14.62 -5.93 1.06
N LEU A 86 -13.83 -6.10 2.12
CA LEU A 86 -12.78 -5.13 2.46
C LEU A 86 -11.73 -4.99 1.35
N TYR A 87 -11.33 -6.09 0.72
CA TYR A 87 -10.38 -6.06 -0.40
C TYR A 87 -10.95 -5.24 -1.57
N CYS A 88 -12.21 -5.47 -1.96
CA CYS A 88 -12.87 -4.70 -3.01
C CYS A 88 -13.00 -3.20 -2.68
N GLU A 89 -13.14 -2.84 -1.42
CA GLU A 89 -13.24 -1.44 -0.98
C GLU A 89 -11.89 -0.74 -0.82
N GLN A 90 -10.85 -1.45 -0.37
CA GLN A 90 -9.62 -0.85 0.15
C GLN A 90 -8.35 -1.33 -0.55
N ASN A 91 -8.47 -2.08 -1.65
CA ASN A 91 -7.37 -2.49 -2.52
C ASN A 91 -7.57 -1.94 -3.94
N LEU A 92 -6.50 -1.47 -4.62
CA LEU A 92 -6.62 -0.96 -5.99
C LEU A 92 -7.10 -2.02 -6.98
N THR A 93 -6.60 -3.25 -6.87
CA THR A 93 -7.02 -4.39 -7.70
C THR A 93 -8.47 -4.76 -7.39
N GLY A 94 -8.84 -4.77 -6.10
CA GLY A 94 -10.22 -5.01 -5.67
C GLY A 94 -11.20 -3.96 -6.19
N ARG A 95 -10.83 -2.68 -6.14
CA ARG A 95 -11.63 -1.56 -6.70
C ARG A 95 -11.80 -1.70 -8.20
N ARG A 96 -10.73 -2.10 -8.92
CA ARG A 96 -10.80 -2.33 -10.37
C ARG A 96 -11.78 -3.45 -10.73
N LEU A 97 -11.86 -4.52 -9.94
CA LEU A 97 -12.85 -5.58 -10.12
C LEU A 97 -14.28 -5.02 -10.05
N VAL A 98 -14.56 -4.23 -9.00
CA VAL A 98 -15.88 -3.59 -8.80
C VAL A 98 -16.22 -2.63 -9.94
N ASP A 99 -15.25 -1.84 -10.40
CA ASP A 99 -15.44 -0.89 -11.51
C ASP A 99 -15.80 -1.61 -12.81
N LEU A 100 -15.11 -2.71 -13.14
CA LEU A 100 -15.39 -3.51 -14.33
C LEU A 100 -16.79 -4.15 -14.26
N GLU A 101 -17.18 -4.67 -13.10
CA GLU A 101 -18.52 -5.24 -12.87
C GLU A 101 -19.63 -4.20 -13.00
N LYS A 102 -19.45 -3.02 -12.41
CA LYS A 102 -20.42 -1.92 -12.51
C LYS A 102 -20.52 -1.41 -13.94
N ARG A 103 -19.39 -1.26 -14.64
CA ARG A 103 -19.39 -0.86 -16.04
C ARG A 103 -20.13 -1.88 -16.91
N LEU A 104 -19.86 -3.17 -16.74
CA LEU A 104 -20.56 -4.22 -17.48
C LEU A 104 -22.06 -4.18 -17.20
N LEU A 105 -22.49 -3.96 -15.95
CA LEU A 105 -23.90 -3.83 -15.60
C LEU A 105 -24.58 -2.65 -16.32
N GLU A 106 -23.92 -1.49 -16.41
CA GLU A 106 -24.48 -0.35 -17.13
C GLU A 106 -24.58 -0.61 -18.64
N GLU A 107 -23.60 -1.30 -19.23
CA GLU A 107 -23.66 -1.73 -20.63
C GLU A 107 -24.78 -2.76 -20.86
N GLU A 108 -24.99 -3.72 -19.94
CA GLU A 108 -26.13 -4.65 -19.98
C GLU A 108 -27.47 -3.90 -19.90
N LYS A 109 -27.62 -2.95 -18.96
CA LYS A 109 -28.85 -2.16 -18.83
C LYS A 109 -29.17 -1.41 -20.11
N GLN A 110 -28.17 -0.80 -20.76
CA GLN A 110 -28.35 -0.06 -22.01
C GLN A 110 -28.79 -0.98 -23.16
N GLU A 111 -28.14 -2.14 -23.33
CA GLU A 111 -28.46 -3.11 -24.39
C GLU A 111 -29.88 -3.69 -24.26
N PHE A 112 -30.36 -3.80 -23.01
CA PHE A 112 -31.61 -4.49 -22.71
C PHE A 112 -32.73 -3.56 -22.20
N GLN A 113 -32.54 -2.25 -22.24
CA GLN A 113 -33.47 -1.27 -21.64
C GLN A 113 -34.90 -1.34 -22.21
N GLU A 114 -35.02 -1.62 -23.51
CA GLU A 114 -36.29 -1.50 -24.25
C GLU A 114 -36.90 -2.85 -24.65
N ARG A 115 -36.28 -3.97 -24.28
CA ARG A 115 -36.75 -5.30 -24.67
C ARG A 115 -36.77 -6.28 -23.51
N ARG A 116 -37.68 -7.24 -23.56
CA ARG A 116 -37.56 -8.45 -22.74
C ARG A 116 -36.38 -9.25 -23.30
N PHE A 117 -35.61 -9.85 -22.40
CA PHE A 117 -34.44 -10.64 -22.74
C PHE A 117 -34.41 -11.90 -21.88
N THR A 118 -33.74 -12.94 -22.37
CA THR A 118 -33.49 -14.17 -21.60
C THR A 118 -32.07 -14.19 -21.05
N LEU A 119 -31.75 -15.21 -20.24
CA LEU A 119 -30.38 -15.41 -19.75
C LEU A 119 -29.42 -15.69 -20.91
N GLU A 120 -29.86 -16.43 -21.94
CA GLU A 120 -29.07 -16.73 -23.14
C GLU A 120 -28.73 -15.46 -23.93
N ASP A 121 -29.64 -14.49 -24.01
CA ASP A 121 -29.38 -13.21 -24.65
C ASP A 121 -28.26 -12.44 -23.92
N VAL A 122 -28.29 -12.42 -22.58
CA VAL A 122 -27.25 -11.80 -21.75
C VAL A 122 -25.91 -12.52 -21.93
N GLN A 123 -25.91 -13.85 -21.96
CA GLN A 123 -24.68 -14.64 -22.18
C GLN A 123 -24.07 -14.35 -23.56
N ARG A 124 -24.90 -14.26 -24.61
CA ARG A 124 -24.45 -13.93 -25.97
C ARG A 124 -23.86 -12.51 -26.04
N PHE A 125 -24.52 -11.54 -25.40
CA PHE A 125 -23.99 -10.19 -25.28
C PHE A 125 -22.62 -10.18 -24.61
N ARG A 126 -22.49 -10.84 -23.45
CA ARG A 126 -21.23 -10.93 -22.70
C ARG A 126 -20.08 -11.50 -23.53
N GLN A 127 -20.31 -12.59 -24.27
CA GLN A 127 -19.27 -13.21 -25.10
C GLN A 127 -18.67 -12.25 -26.15
N GLN A 128 -19.47 -11.30 -26.64
CA GLN A 128 -19.06 -10.30 -27.64
C GLN A 128 -18.62 -8.97 -27.02
N ASN A 129 -18.89 -8.76 -25.72
CA ASN A 129 -18.65 -7.51 -25.02
C ASN A 129 -17.18 -7.40 -24.56
N LYS A 130 -16.52 -6.30 -24.90
CA LYS A 130 -15.11 -6.05 -24.55
C LYS A 130 -14.88 -5.93 -23.04
N THR A 131 -15.79 -5.28 -22.31
CA THR A 131 -15.71 -5.12 -20.86
C THR A 131 -15.81 -6.47 -20.15
N PHE A 132 -16.66 -7.38 -20.63
CA PHE A 132 -16.74 -8.75 -20.11
C PHE A 132 -15.45 -9.54 -20.37
N GLN A 133 -14.87 -9.45 -21.57
CA GLN A 133 -13.58 -10.09 -21.87
C GLN A 133 -12.45 -9.52 -21.00
N GLU A 134 -12.42 -8.21 -20.79
CA GLU A 134 -11.48 -7.55 -19.87
C GLU A 134 -11.67 -8.06 -18.42
N LEU A 135 -12.91 -8.16 -17.95
CA LEU A 135 -13.25 -8.68 -16.63
C LEU A 135 -12.82 -10.14 -16.44
N GLU A 136 -13.05 -11.01 -17.43
CA GLU A 136 -12.65 -12.41 -17.36
C GLU A 136 -11.12 -12.56 -17.33
N ASN A 137 -10.40 -11.83 -18.18
CA ASN A 137 -8.93 -11.82 -18.14
C ASN A 137 -8.42 -11.31 -16.79
N PHE A 138 -9.01 -10.21 -16.29
CA PHE A 138 -8.64 -9.64 -15.00
C PHE A 138 -8.87 -10.63 -13.85
N ARG A 139 -9.98 -11.38 -13.87
CA ARG A 139 -10.26 -12.43 -12.88
C ARG A 139 -9.24 -13.55 -12.97
N GLN A 140 -8.92 -14.05 -14.16
CA GLN A 140 -7.92 -15.12 -14.33
C GLN A 140 -6.55 -14.73 -13.76
N GLU A 141 -6.14 -13.47 -13.93
CA GLU A 141 -4.85 -12.97 -13.43
C GLU A 141 -4.83 -12.73 -11.91
N ASN A 142 -5.98 -12.48 -11.28
CA ASN A 142 -6.03 -11.97 -9.90
C ASN A 142 -6.81 -12.85 -8.91
N LEU A 143 -7.56 -13.86 -9.38
CA LEU A 143 -8.45 -14.69 -8.54
C LEU A 143 -7.68 -15.34 -7.39
N GLY A 144 -6.49 -15.90 -7.66
CA GLY A 144 -5.69 -16.55 -6.63
C GLY A 144 -5.26 -15.60 -5.51
N ARG A 145 -4.90 -14.34 -5.83
CA ARG A 145 -4.54 -13.34 -4.81
C ARG A 145 -5.73 -12.92 -3.98
N TYR A 146 -6.85 -12.73 -4.65
CA TYR A 146 -8.11 -12.32 -4.05
C TYR A 146 -8.66 -13.38 -3.09
N GLU A 147 -8.61 -14.65 -3.47
CA GLU A 147 -9.02 -15.78 -2.65
C GLU A 147 -8.04 -16.02 -1.49
N LEU A 148 -6.73 -15.95 -1.75
CA LEU A 148 -5.71 -16.09 -0.72
C LEU A 148 -5.86 -15.05 0.40
N PHE A 149 -6.19 -13.79 0.04
CA PHE A 149 -6.47 -12.75 1.03
C PHE A 149 -7.71 -13.07 1.89
N ALA A 150 -8.75 -13.64 1.29
CA ALA A 150 -9.97 -14.00 2.00
C ALA A 150 -9.75 -15.17 2.96
N ILE A 151 -9.07 -16.24 2.51
CA ILE A 151 -8.70 -17.37 3.37
C ILE A 151 -7.80 -16.91 4.53
N TRP A 152 -6.81 -16.06 4.25
CA TRP A 152 -5.99 -15.50 5.33
C TRP A 152 -6.79 -14.62 6.30
N THR A 153 -7.82 -13.91 5.81
CA THR A 153 -8.73 -13.15 6.67
C THR A 153 -9.55 -14.06 7.58
N GLU A 154 -10.00 -15.22 7.08
CA GLU A 154 -10.61 -16.25 7.93
C GLU A 154 -9.65 -16.71 9.03
N TYR A 155 -8.38 -16.99 8.69
CA TYR A 155 -7.36 -17.30 9.68
C TYR A 155 -7.20 -16.16 10.69
N LEU A 156 -7.09 -14.91 10.24
CA LEU A 156 -6.87 -13.79 11.14
C LEU A 156 -8.01 -13.64 12.17
N LEU A 157 -9.25 -13.59 11.68
CA LEU A 157 -10.43 -13.33 12.53
C LEU A 157 -10.85 -14.57 13.33
N SER A 158 -10.64 -15.78 12.83
CA SER A 158 -10.89 -16.99 13.63
C SER A 158 -9.99 -17.05 14.87
N GLY A 159 -8.75 -16.55 14.78
CA GLY A 159 -7.88 -16.39 15.95
C GLY A 159 -8.42 -15.38 16.95
N GLU A 160 -8.82 -14.21 16.46
CA GLU A 160 -9.34 -13.11 17.30
C GLU A 160 -10.62 -13.51 18.06
N HIS A 161 -11.46 -14.37 17.46
CA HIS A 161 -12.75 -14.76 18.01
C HIS A 161 -12.79 -16.16 18.63
N ASN A 162 -11.63 -16.80 18.86
CA ASN A 162 -11.52 -18.18 19.39
C ASN A 162 -12.26 -19.24 18.55
N LEU A 163 -12.26 -19.07 17.22
CA LEU A 163 -12.83 -19.99 16.23
C LEU A 163 -11.74 -20.72 15.42
N ARG A 164 -10.50 -20.77 15.95
CA ARG A 164 -9.33 -21.34 15.27
C ARG A 164 -9.56 -22.80 14.83
N GLU A 165 -10.19 -23.62 15.68
CA GLU A 165 -10.49 -25.03 15.39
C GLU A 165 -11.43 -25.19 14.18
N ASP A 166 -12.37 -24.26 13.97
CA ASP A 166 -13.27 -24.28 12.81
C ASP A 166 -12.49 -24.02 11.52
N PHE A 167 -11.59 -23.04 11.56
CA PHE A 167 -10.69 -22.75 10.45
C PHE A 167 -9.78 -23.95 10.14
N GLU A 168 -9.15 -24.56 11.15
CA GLU A 168 -8.24 -25.70 10.96
C GLU A 168 -8.93 -26.90 10.29
N ARG A 169 -10.17 -27.22 10.68
CA ARG A 169 -10.97 -28.26 10.01
C ARG A 169 -11.24 -27.95 8.54
N LYS A 170 -11.53 -26.69 8.21
CA LYS A 170 -11.69 -26.25 6.82
C LYS A 170 -10.35 -26.33 6.08
N TYR A 171 -9.29 -25.82 6.70
CA TYR A 171 -7.94 -25.78 6.15
C TYR A 171 -7.40 -27.18 5.82
N ASP A 172 -7.65 -28.18 6.67
CA ASP A 172 -7.22 -29.56 6.46
C ASP A 172 -7.80 -30.19 5.18
N SER A 173 -8.97 -29.72 4.74
CA SER A 173 -9.62 -30.17 3.52
C SER A 173 -9.07 -29.56 2.22
N LEU A 174 -8.21 -28.54 2.32
CA LEU A 174 -7.60 -27.88 1.16
C LEU A 174 -6.61 -28.79 0.43
N GLN A 175 -6.44 -28.56 -0.87
CA GLN A 175 -5.41 -29.22 -1.67
C GLN A 175 -4.02 -28.70 -1.30
N ASN A 176 -2.98 -29.54 -1.47
CA ASN A 176 -1.61 -29.22 -1.03
C ASN A 176 -1.06 -27.89 -1.61
N GLY A 177 -1.35 -27.56 -2.87
CA GLY A 177 -0.88 -26.31 -3.48
C GLY A 177 -1.53 -25.05 -2.89
N ASP A 178 -2.81 -25.14 -2.50
CA ASP A 178 -3.52 -24.05 -1.83
C ASP A 178 -2.99 -23.86 -0.39
N LYS A 179 -2.70 -24.96 0.31
CA LYS A 179 -2.09 -24.95 1.64
C LYS A 179 -0.75 -24.22 1.66
N GLU A 180 0.16 -24.53 0.74
CA GLU A 180 1.46 -23.85 0.65
C GLU A 180 1.33 -22.33 0.49
N SER A 181 0.36 -21.89 -0.31
CA SER A 181 0.11 -20.46 -0.54
C SER A 181 -0.43 -19.78 0.73
N VAL A 182 -1.36 -20.43 1.43
CA VAL A 182 -1.93 -19.95 2.70
C VAL A 182 -0.87 -19.92 3.79
N ASP A 183 -0.07 -20.97 3.95
CA ASP A 183 1.03 -21.06 4.90
C ASP A 183 2.05 -19.94 4.68
N SER A 184 2.37 -19.62 3.42
CA SER A 184 3.28 -18.53 3.10
C SER A 184 2.79 -17.19 3.66
N VAL A 185 1.49 -16.89 3.53
CA VAL A 185 0.91 -15.63 4.06
C VAL A 185 0.78 -15.67 5.58
N ILE A 186 0.41 -16.80 6.17
CA ILE A 186 0.37 -16.98 7.64
C ILE A 186 1.77 -16.76 8.23
N ASN A 187 2.78 -17.45 7.70
CA ASN A 187 4.18 -17.31 8.14
C ASN A 187 4.68 -15.87 7.97
N PHE A 188 4.29 -15.17 6.90
CA PHE A 188 4.62 -13.75 6.76
C PHE A 188 3.99 -12.92 7.89
N SER A 189 2.71 -13.17 8.20
CA SER A 189 1.98 -12.48 9.27
C SER A 189 2.57 -12.72 10.65
N GLU A 190 3.00 -13.94 10.95
CA GLU A 190 3.67 -14.27 12.21
C GLU A 190 5.05 -13.61 12.34
N ASN A 191 5.76 -13.48 11.21
CA ASN A 191 7.10 -12.91 11.21
C ASN A 191 7.10 -11.38 11.28
N TYR A 192 6.19 -10.73 10.56
CA TYR A 192 6.19 -9.27 10.33
C TYR A 192 4.96 -8.54 10.87
N GLY A 193 3.96 -9.28 11.35
CA GLY A 193 2.72 -8.74 11.91
C GLY A 193 1.60 -8.52 10.89
N ASN A 194 0.37 -8.46 11.39
CA ASN A 194 -0.84 -8.39 10.57
C ASN A 194 -0.92 -7.10 9.73
N LEU A 195 -0.41 -5.98 10.26
CA LEU A 195 -0.41 -4.71 9.55
C LEU A 195 0.51 -4.76 8.32
N ALA A 196 1.69 -5.39 8.47
CA ALA A 196 2.60 -5.62 7.35
C ALA A 196 1.97 -6.52 6.29
N THR A 197 1.27 -7.58 6.69
CA THR A 197 0.57 -8.49 5.77
C THR A 197 -0.51 -7.77 4.97
N MET A 198 -1.33 -6.93 5.61
CA MET A 198 -2.33 -6.13 4.89
C MET A 198 -1.67 -5.23 3.83
N TYR A 199 -0.58 -4.57 4.19
CA TYR A 199 0.11 -3.63 3.29
C TYR A 199 0.86 -4.34 2.16
N SER A 200 1.39 -5.54 2.39
CA SER A 200 2.05 -6.36 1.37
C SER A 200 1.04 -6.89 0.34
N GLN A 201 -0.20 -7.15 0.77
CA GLN A 201 -1.33 -7.53 -0.08
C GLN A 201 -1.95 -6.33 -0.84
N GLY A 202 -1.42 -5.12 -0.65
CA GLY A 202 -1.81 -3.93 -1.42
C GLY A 202 -2.97 -3.12 -0.84
N MET A 203 -3.34 -3.38 0.42
CA MET A 203 -4.38 -2.61 1.11
C MET A 203 -3.97 -1.15 1.32
N ALA A 204 -4.96 -0.27 1.34
CA ALA A 204 -4.83 1.16 1.63
C ALA A 204 -4.06 1.41 2.93
N ARG A 205 -3.14 2.38 2.92
CA ARG A 205 -2.21 2.67 4.01
C ARG A 205 -2.58 3.98 4.70
N ARG A 206 -3.02 3.89 5.95
CA ARG A 206 -3.21 5.07 6.82
C ARG A 206 -1.91 5.36 7.57
N LYS A 207 -1.14 6.31 7.04
CA LYS A 207 0.21 6.64 7.50
C LYS A 207 0.22 7.64 8.65
N THR A 208 -0.36 7.27 9.81
CA THR A 208 -0.20 8.06 11.04
C THR A 208 1.06 7.64 11.78
N ALA A 209 1.63 8.54 12.59
CA ALA A 209 2.81 8.25 13.40
C ALA A 209 2.60 7.01 14.29
N GLU A 210 1.44 6.87 14.93
CA GLU A 210 1.13 5.77 15.82
C GLU A 210 1.10 4.42 15.08
N ARG A 211 0.48 4.37 13.90
CA ARG A 211 0.43 3.14 13.08
C ARG A 211 1.78 2.75 12.54
N VAL A 212 2.55 3.73 12.03
CA VAL A 212 3.90 3.44 11.54
C VAL A 212 4.81 2.99 12.69
N LYS A 213 4.64 3.55 13.90
CA LYS A 213 5.33 3.04 15.10
C LYS A 213 4.99 1.57 15.37
N SER A 214 3.71 1.21 15.34
CA SER A 214 3.26 -0.18 15.54
C SER A 214 3.85 -1.11 14.49
N LEU A 215 3.77 -0.73 13.22
CA LEU A 215 4.34 -1.49 12.09
C LEU A 215 5.85 -1.73 12.26
N LEU A 216 6.60 -0.67 12.59
CA LEU A 216 8.04 -0.79 12.81
C LEU A 216 8.34 -1.67 14.03
N GLY A 217 7.52 -1.62 15.07
CA GLY A 217 7.65 -2.46 16.27
C GLY A 217 7.53 -3.95 15.94
N GLU A 218 6.58 -4.33 15.08
CA GLU A 218 6.39 -5.71 14.64
C GLU A 218 7.54 -6.20 13.75
N ILE A 219 8.01 -5.36 12.82
CA ILE A 219 9.07 -5.71 11.86
C ILE A 219 10.44 -5.81 12.53
N TYR A 220 10.80 -4.82 13.36
CA TYR A 220 12.13 -4.75 13.97
C TYR A 220 12.20 -5.44 15.34
N LYS A 221 11.06 -5.73 15.98
CA LYS A 221 10.98 -6.38 17.30
C LYS A 221 11.91 -5.68 18.29
N ASP A 222 12.71 -6.42 19.04
CA ASP A 222 13.64 -5.85 20.02
C ASP A 222 14.68 -4.89 19.42
N LYS A 223 15.01 -5.03 18.12
CA LYS A 223 15.98 -4.14 17.46
C LYS A 223 15.49 -2.69 17.38
N ILE A 224 14.18 -2.44 17.52
CA ILE A 224 13.64 -1.08 17.52
C ILE A 224 14.16 -0.24 18.69
N GLN A 225 14.62 -0.88 19.77
CA GLN A 225 15.19 -0.19 20.94
C GLN A 225 16.54 0.49 20.63
N ASN A 226 17.23 0.05 19.57
CA ASN A 226 18.50 0.66 19.14
C ASN A 226 18.29 1.92 18.29
N VAL A 227 17.04 2.31 18.05
CA VAL A 227 16.67 3.48 17.27
C VAL A 227 16.62 4.69 18.19
N ILE A 228 17.45 5.69 17.88
CA ILE A 228 17.46 6.98 18.56
C ILE A 228 16.21 7.76 18.20
N PHE A 229 15.88 7.91 16.90
CA PHE A 229 14.59 8.49 16.49
C PHE A 229 14.16 7.99 15.11
N ALA A 230 12.85 8.08 14.84
CA ALA A 230 12.24 7.75 13.55
C ALA A 230 11.31 8.88 13.07
N LEU A 231 11.35 9.15 11.77
CA LEU A 231 10.54 10.16 11.08
C LEU A 231 9.77 9.53 9.93
N LEU A 232 8.51 9.89 9.78
CA LEU A 232 7.67 9.52 8.65
C LEU A 232 7.71 10.64 7.63
N TYR A 233 8.16 10.35 6.41
CA TYR A 233 8.32 11.35 5.36
C TYR A 233 7.68 10.87 4.04
N GLY A 234 8.00 11.53 2.93
CA GLY A 234 7.55 11.13 1.61
C GLY A 234 6.05 11.41 1.36
N SER A 235 5.50 10.71 0.37
CA SER A 235 4.11 10.96 -0.05
C SER A 235 3.12 10.35 0.94
N ARG A 236 2.11 11.13 1.34
CA ARG A 236 1.03 10.65 2.22
C ARG A 236 -0.17 10.07 1.46
N LYS A 237 0.04 9.68 0.20
CA LYS A 237 -1.00 9.04 -0.61
C LYS A 237 -1.31 7.64 -0.06
N GLU A 238 -2.57 7.26 -0.15
CA GLU A 238 -3.12 6.04 0.45
C GLU A 238 -2.47 4.75 -0.07
N PHE A 239 -2.10 4.71 -1.35
CA PHE A 239 -1.54 3.51 -1.99
C PHE A 239 -0.04 3.61 -2.31
N SER A 240 0.64 4.68 -1.88
CA SER A 240 2.10 4.73 -1.97
C SER A 240 2.75 4.00 -0.81
N ASP A 241 4.02 3.64 -0.98
CA ASP A 241 4.92 3.10 0.04
C ASP A 241 5.08 4.03 1.24
N ILE A 242 5.43 3.46 2.39
CA ILE A 242 5.69 4.18 3.63
C ILE A 242 7.19 4.50 3.68
N ASP A 243 7.53 5.78 3.57
CA ASP A 243 8.90 6.25 3.68
C ASP A 243 9.25 6.59 5.13
N VAL A 244 10.19 5.85 5.74
CA VAL A 244 10.65 6.10 7.11
C VAL A 244 12.14 6.43 7.12
N PHE A 245 12.50 7.51 7.79
CA PHE A 245 13.88 7.87 8.07
C PHE A 245 14.18 7.61 9.54
N MET A 246 15.14 6.73 9.81
CA MET A 246 15.48 6.30 11.15
C MET A 246 16.96 6.55 11.45
N VAL A 247 17.26 6.86 12.70
CA VAL A 247 18.64 7.03 13.19
C VAL A 247 18.85 6.10 14.36
N GLY A 248 19.92 5.29 14.36
CA GLY A 248 20.17 4.30 15.42
C GLY A 248 21.53 3.61 15.33
N GLU A 249 21.81 2.75 16.31
CA GLU A 249 23.02 1.91 16.35
C GLU A 249 22.78 0.56 15.66
N ASN A 250 23.73 0.10 14.83
CA ASN A 250 23.65 -1.15 14.03
C ASN A 250 22.47 -1.22 13.03
N PRO A 251 22.49 -0.37 11.98
CA PRO A 251 21.36 -0.23 11.08
C PRO A 251 21.22 -1.41 10.10
N GLN A 252 20.02 -1.98 10.02
CA GLN A 252 19.61 -2.81 8.88
C GLN A 252 18.47 -2.06 8.18
N GLU A 253 18.73 -1.59 6.95
CA GLU A 253 17.66 -1.04 6.11
C GLU A 253 16.65 -2.14 5.76
N SER A 254 15.39 -1.75 5.60
CA SER A 254 14.33 -2.64 5.15
C SER A 254 13.65 -2.01 3.95
N HIS A 255 13.62 -2.75 2.84
CA HIS A 255 13.04 -2.33 1.58
C HIS A 255 12.02 -3.37 1.13
N SER A 256 10.78 -2.95 0.94
CA SER A 256 9.68 -3.76 0.42
C SER A 256 8.83 -2.94 -0.56
N ASN A 257 7.83 -3.57 -1.17
CA ASN A 257 6.87 -2.87 -2.03
C ASN A 257 5.94 -1.89 -1.28
N PHE A 258 5.92 -1.91 0.07
CA PHE A 258 5.03 -1.07 0.88
C PHE A 258 5.75 -0.20 1.92
N LEU A 259 7.03 -0.45 2.19
CA LEU A 259 7.82 0.20 3.23
C LEU A 259 9.27 0.36 2.77
N ASP A 260 9.76 1.60 2.74
CA ASP A 260 11.15 1.98 2.53
C ASP A 260 11.68 2.61 3.84
N VAL A 261 12.51 1.85 4.55
CA VAL A 261 13.19 2.34 5.76
C VAL A 261 14.61 2.69 5.41
N LYS A 262 14.89 4.00 5.38
CA LYS A 262 16.24 4.52 5.34
C LYS A 262 16.76 4.70 6.75
N MET A 263 17.81 3.95 7.09
CA MET A 263 18.44 4.00 8.41
C MET A 263 19.82 4.66 8.33
N GLN A 264 20.15 5.53 9.27
CA GLN A 264 21.48 6.15 9.39
C GLN A 264 22.07 5.94 10.78
N SER A 265 23.38 5.70 10.85
CA SER A 265 24.07 5.83 12.13
C SER A 265 24.14 7.29 12.58
N PRO A 266 24.37 7.58 13.88
CA PRO A 266 24.65 8.94 14.34
C PRO A 266 25.80 9.62 13.58
N ARG A 267 26.79 8.83 13.14
CA ARG A 267 27.92 9.30 12.34
C ARG A 267 27.46 9.71 10.94
N ASP A 268 26.61 8.91 10.30
CA ASP A 268 26.09 9.20 8.96
C ASP A 268 25.15 10.38 8.96
N LEU A 269 24.30 10.52 9.98
CA LEU A 269 23.47 11.70 10.19
C LEU A 269 24.33 12.97 10.28
N ARG A 270 25.36 12.96 11.14
CA ARG A 270 26.29 14.10 11.28
C ARG A 270 26.98 14.43 9.95
N LYS A 271 27.41 13.42 9.20
CA LYS A 271 28.03 13.59 7.88
C LYS A 271 27.04 14.14 6.85
N GLY A 272 25.80 13.67 6.87
CA GLY A 272 24.72 14.11 5.99
C GLY A 272 24.36 15.58 6.24
N ILE A 273 24.20 15.97 7.51
CA ILE A 273 24.01 17.37 7.92
C ILE A 273 25.19 18.23 7.46
N LYS A 274 26.44 17.79 7.75
CA LYS A 274 27.65 18.51 7.37
C LYS A 274 27.71 18.80 5.86
N ASN A 275 27.33 17.83 5.04
CA ASN A 275 27.40 17.94 3.59
C ASN A 275 26.13 18.50 2.95
N SER A 276 25.14 18.93 3.74
CA SER A 276 23.81 19.31 3.25
C SER A 276 23.22 18.26 2.29
N ASP A 277 23.35 16.97 2.62
CA ASP A 277 22.90 15.87 1.77
C ASP A 277 21.37 15.85 1.72
N VAL A 278 20.78 16.01 0.52
CA VAL A 278 19.33 16.04 0.32
C VAL A 278 18.62 14.81 0.90
N ARG A 279 19.25 13.63 0.84
CA ARG A 279 18.67 12.39 1.40
C ARG A 279 18.60 12.42 2.92
N THR A 280 19.35 13.30 3.58
CA THR A 280 19.35 13.49 5.03
C THR A 280 18.51 14.71 5.43
N LEU A 281 18.66 15.82 4.69
CA LEU A 281 17.98 17.07 5.00
C LEU A 281 16.47 17.00 4.78
N ILE A 282 16.01 16.41 3.67
CA ILE A 282 14.59 16.38 3.33
C ILE A 282 13.78 15.65 4.43
N PRO A 283 14.13 14.41 4.85
CA PRO A 283 13.41 13.76 5.94
C PRO A 283 13.54 14.50 7.26
N LEU A 284 14.70 15.07 7.57
CA LEU A 284 14.93 15.75 8.85
C LEU A 284 14.12 17.04 8.99
N MET A 285 13.87 17.74 7.89
CA MET A 285 13.18 19.03 7.90
C MET A 285 11.67 18.92 7.72
N ASN A 286 11.20 17.96 6.92
CA ASN A 286 9.79 17.79 6.57
C ASN A 286 9.15 16.52 7.16
N GLY A 287 9.95 15.65 7.77
CA GLY A 287 9.45 14.41 8.37
C GLY A 287 8.63 14.69 9.63
N GLU A 288 7.57 13.91 9.79
CA GLU A 288 6.77 13.86 11.00
C GLU A 288 7.46 12.96 12.02
N PHE A 289 7.66 13.46 13.24
CA PHE A 289 8.27 12.67 14.30
C PHE A 289 7.37 11.51 14.71
N ILE A 290 7.91 10.29 14.68
CA ILE A 290 7.18 9.07 15.06
C ILE A 290 7.45 8.71 16.52
N PHE A 291 8.72 8.42 16.86
CA PHE A 291 9.15 8.05 18.21
C PHE A 291 10.67 8.25 18.39
N GLY A 292 11.12 8.15 19.65
CA GLY A 292 12.53 8.19 20.05
C GLY A 292 12.89 9.41 20.89
N ASP A 293 14.17 9.79 20.89
CA ASP A 293 14.72 10.98 21.52
C ASP A 293 14.39 12.24 20.69
N ARG A 294 13.36 12.96 21.15
CA ARG A 294 12.91 14.20 20.53
C ARG A 294 13.93 15.33 20.64
N ASP A 295 14.70 15.38 21.72
CA ASP A 295 15.70 16.43 21.93
C ASP A 295 16.87 16.25 20.97
N TYR A 296 17.33 15.01 20.75
CA TYR A 296 18.35 14.70 19.76
C TYR A 296 17.90 15.06 18.34
N PHE A 297 16.65 14.75 17.98
CA PHE A 297 16.04 15.14 16.70
C PHE A 297 16.02 16.67 16.52
N GLU A 298 15.52 17.41 17.51
CA GLU A 298 15.43 18.88 17.43
C GLU A 298 16.83 19.53 17.40
N GLN A 299 17.81 18.98 18.13
CA GLN A 299 19.20 19.40 18.02
C GLN A 299 19.76 19.17 16.61
N ALA A 300 19.45 18.04 15.97
CA ALA A 300 19.85 17.76 14.59
C ALA A 300 19.23 18.77 13.61
N ARG A 301 17.93 19.10 13.75
CA ARG A 301 17.28 20.16 12.94
C ARG A 301 17.91 21.52 13.13
N ARG A 302 18.17 21.93 14.37
CA ARG A 302 18.84 23.21 14.67
C ARG A 302 20.21 23.29 14.01
N ARG A 303 20.99 22.20 14.02
CA ARG A 303 22.29 22.13 13.35
C ARG A 303 22.17 22.35 11.84
N VAL A 304 21.16 21.78 11.18
CA VAL A 304 20.90 22.04 9.75
C VAL A 304 20.67 23.53 9.48
N LEU A 305 19.88 24.18 10.34
CA LEU A 305 19.54 25.59 10.18
C LEU A 305 20.71 26.53 10.49
N SER A 306 21.52 26.20 11.50
CA SER A 306 22.59 27.07 12.01
C SER A 306 23.96 26.85 11.36
N GLN A 307 24.23 25.67 10.80
CA GLN A 307 25.53 25.38 10.20
C GLN A 307 25.77 26.33 9.01
N PRO A 308 26.97 26.91 8.80
CA PRO A 308 27.27 27.65 7.57
C PRO A 308 27.26 26.75 6.32
N ILE A 309 26.90 27.32 5.17
CA ILE A 309 27.08 26.62 3.88
C ILE A 309 28.58 26.54 3.61
N SER A 310 29.08 25.33 3.31
CA SER A 310 30.49 25.11 3.01
C SER A 310 30.70 24.66 1.57
N GLU A 311 31.89 24.92 1.04
CA GLU A 311 32.27 24.50 -0.31
C GLU A 311 32.28 22.97 -0.44
N GLU A 312 32.59 22.24 0.65
CA GLU A 312 32.51 20.78 0.67
C GLU A 312 31.08 20.28 0.50
N ALA A 313 30.08 20.96 1.08
CA ALA A 313 28.68 20.61 0.91
C ALA A 313 28.22 20.81 -0.55
N ILE A 314 28.62 21.92 -1.19
CA ILE A 314 28.35 22.19 -2.61
C ILE A 314 28.99 21.11 -3.49
N LYS A 315 30.30 20.83 -3.29
CA LYS A 315 31.04 19.79 -4.04
C LYS A 315 30.44 18.40 -3.83
N HIS A 316 29.99 18.08 -2.62
CA HIS A 316 29.33 16.83 -2.31
C HIS A 316 28.05 16.64 -3.14
N ASN A 317 27.19 17.65 -3.16
CA ASN A 317 25.92 17.60 -3.89
C ASN A 317 26.16 17.53 -5.41
N LEU A 318 27.12 18.27 -5.96
CA LEU A 318 27.51 18.15 -7.38
C LEU A 318 28.02 16.74 -7.71
N LYS A 319 28.91 16.20 -6.87
CA LYS A 319 29.45 14.84 -7.05
C LYS A 319 28.33 13.80 -7.09
N TRP A 320 27.36 13.90 -6.19
CA TRP A 320 26.21 12.98 -6.17
C TRP A 320 25.28 13.18 -7.36
N SER A 321 25.06 14.43 -7.80
CA SER A 321 24.29 14.71 -9.02
C SER A 321 24.88 14.00 -10.24
N TYR A 322 26.20 14.11 -10.45
CA TYR A 322 26.89 13.40 -11.54
C TYR A 322 26.86 11.89 -11.38
N ARG A 323 27.00 11.38 -10.15
CA ARG A 323 26.89 9.94 -9.89
C ARG A 323 25.50 9.41 -10.24
N MET A 324 24.44 10.14 -9.88
CA MET A 324 23.06 9.75 -10.19
C MET A 324 22.77 9.85 -11.68
N GLN A 325 23.33 10.86 -12.37
CA GLN A 325 23.25 10.97 -13.82
C GLN A 325 23.88 9.75 -14.50
N ARG A 326 25.07 9.32 -14.05
CA ARG A 326 25.72 8.13 -14.58
C ARG A 326 24.89 6.87 -14.35
N LEU A 327 24.31 6.71 -13.14
CA LEU A 327 23.43 5.58 -12.85
C LEU A 327 22.16 5.57 -13.72
N ARG A 328 21.59 6.74 -14.02
CA ARG A 328 20.50 6.87 -14.99
C ARG A 328 20.93 6.35 -16.36
N ASP A 329 22.10 6.78 -16.83
CA ASP A 329 22.63 6.40 -18.16
C ASP A 329 23.02 4.90 -18.23
N GLU A 330 23.38 4.29 -17.10
CA GLU A 330 23.62 2.84 -16.97
C GLU A 330 22.32 2.01 -16.95
N ASN A 331 21.15 2.63 -16.72
CA ASN A 331 19.85 1.96 -16.54
C ASN A 331 18.82 2.39 -17.59
N LEU A 332 19.23 2.69 -18.83
CA LEU A 332 18.36 3.23 -19.88
C LEU A 332 17.17 2.34 -20.25
N GLU A 333 17.31 1.02 -20.11
CA GLU A 333 16.27 0.04 -20.45
C GLU A 333 15.26 -0.17 -19.32
N ASN A 334 15.55 0.32 -18.11
CA ASN A 334 14.65 0.24 -16.97
C ASN A 334 14.08 1.63 -16.66
N ASP A 335 12.92 1.94 -17.23
CA ASP A 335 12.27 3.25 -17.08
C ASP A 335 12.08 3.66 -15.61
N PHE A 336 11.77 2.70 -14.73
CA PHE A 336 11.63 2.99 -13.30
C PHE A 336 12.94 3.47 -12.68
N LEU A 337 14.04 2.72 -12.87
CA LEU A 337 15.36 3.09 -12.33
C LEU A 337 15.91 4.36 -12.98
N LYS A 338 15.75 4.50 -14.29
CA LYS A 338 16.10 5.70 -15.04
C LYS A 338 15.42 6.93 -14.47
N ASN A 339 14.10 6.92 -14.32
CA ASN A 339 13.33 8.04 -13.78
C ASN A 339 13.70 8.33 -12.31
N LYS A 340 13.94 7.29 -11.50
CA LYS A 340 14.40 7.43 -10.11
C LYS A 340 15.74 8.16 -10.05
N PHE A 341 16.73 7.72 -10.82
CA PHE A 341 18.07 8.32 -10.82
C PHE A 341 18.09 9.72 -11.44
N GLU A 342 17.28 9.97 -12.46
CA GLU A 342 17.10 11.31 -13.02
C GLU A 342 16.57 12.29 -11.96
N GLY A 343 15.50 11.90 -11.25
CA GLY A 343 14.93 12.73 -10.19
C GLY A 343 15.95 13.06 -9.09
N TYR A 344 16.77 12.08 -8.68
CA TYR A 344 17.85 12.33 -7.72
C TYR A 344 18.94 13.24 -8.28
N SER A 345 19.38 13.04 -9.53
CA SER A 345 20.41 13.87 -10.15
C SER A 345 20.00 15.35 -10.20
N GLN A 346 18.75 15.63 -10.61
CA GLN A 346 18.18 16.98 -10.63
C GLN A 346 18.09 17.57 -9.23
N THR A 347 17.61 16.80 -8.24
CA THR A 347 17.47 17.26 -6.86
C THR A 347 18.82 17.63 -6.24
N TYR A 348 19.85 16.81 -6.44
CA TYR A 348 21.21 17.09 -5.97
C TYR A 348 21.83 18.29 -6.68
N LEU A 349 21.60 18.45 -8.00
CA LEU A 349 22.10 19.59 -8.77
C LEU A 349 21.47 20.89 -8.28
N ALA A 350 20.14 20.92 -8.17
CA ALA A 350 19.39 22.05 -7.68
C ALA A 350 19.87 22.48 -6.28
N ASN A 351 20.10 21.52 -5.39
CA ASN A 351 20.59 21.81 -4.05
C ASN A 351 21.99 22.43 -4.09
N ALA A 352 22.88 21.92 -4.94
CA ALA A 352 24.20 22.53 -5.11
C ALA A 352 24.13 23.97 -5.64
N LEU A 353 23.24 24.26 -6.59
CA LEU A 353 23.04 25.61 -7.13
C LEU A 353 22.47 26.56 -6.07
N ALA A 354 21.42 26.15 -5.36
CA ALA A 354 20.84 26.94 -4.28
C ALA A 354 21.87 27.24 -3.17
N LEU A 355 22.68 26.23 -2.79
CA LEU A 355 23.72 26.41 -1.78
C LEU A 355 24.80 27.41 -2.24
N ARG A 356 25.17 27.44 -3.53
CA ARG A 356 26.11 28.44 -4.07
C ARG A 356 25.61 29.87 -3.93
N GLU A 357 24.29 30.06 -4.02
CA GLU A 357 23.65 31.36 -3.82
C GLU A 357 23.37 31.69 -2.35
N GLY A 358 23.85 30.87 -1.41
CA GLY A 358 23.60 31.08 0.01
C GLY A 358 22.22 30.62 0.49
N LYS A 359 21.44 29.92 -0.35
CA LYS A 359 20.06 29.47 -0.05
C LYS A 359 20.03 28.03 0.45
N ARG A 360 19.05 27.72 1.29
CA ARG A 360 18.71 26.35 1.69
C ARG A 360 17.28 26.05 1.34
N LEU A 361 17.07 24.98 0.60
CA LEU A 361 15.76 24.47 0.24
C LEU A 361 15.64 23.06 0.82
N PHE A 362 14.49 22.77 1.41
CA PHE A 362 14.33 21.57 2.23
C PHE A 362 13.33 20.57 1.67
N THR A 363 12.60 20.92 0.61
CA THR A 363 11.69 20.00 -0.08
C THR A 363 12.22 19.68 -1.47
N LYS A 364 11.79 18.55 -2.03
CA LYS A 364 12.16 18.17 -3.40
C LYS A 364 11.51 19.14 -4.40
N GLU A 365 10.27 19.53 -4.13
CA GLU A 365 9.47 20.43 -4.95
C GLU A 365 10.15 21.80 -5.06
N ASP A 366 10.57 22.40 -3.94
CA ASP A 366 11.27 23.69 -3.94
C ASP A 366 12.58 23.62 -4.72
N LEU A 367 13.35 22.54 -4.54
CA LEU A 367 14.59 22.31 -5.28
C LEU A 367 14.36 22.21 -6.78
N LEU A 368 13.37 21.42 -7.22
CA LEU A 368 13.07 21.26 -8.64
C LEU A 368 12.55 22.58 -9.25
N SER A 369 11.64 23.28 -8.57
CA SER A 369 11.14 24.60 -9.00
C SER A 369 12.25 25.64 -9.08
N TYR A 370 13.22 25.60 -8.16
CA TYR A 370 14.39 26.47 -8.19
C TYR A 370 15.22 26.27 -9.47
N SER A 371 15.51 25.02 -9.82
CA SER A 371 16.32 24.70 -11.01
C SER A 371 15.64 25.08 -12.34
N GLN A 372 14.31 25.14 -12.37
CA GLN A 372 13.53 25.51 -13.55
C GLN A 372 13.48 27.03 -13.75
N ASN A 373 13.59 27.81 -12.68
CA ASN A 373 13.55 29.27 -12.71
C ASN A 373 14.93 29.90 -12.99
N GLU A 374 16.02 29.17 -12.77
CA GLU A 374 17.34 29.60 -13.21
C GLU A 374 17.54 29.33 -14.70
N LYS A 375 17.81 30.39 -15.47
CA LYS A 375 18.26 30.24 -16.86
C LYS A 375 19.52 29.37 -16.87
N PRO A 376 19.64 28.38 -17.78
CA PRO A 376 20.82 27.54 -17.84
C PRO A 376 22.08 28.40 -17.98
N ILE A 377 22.97 28.32 -16.99
CA ILE A 377 24.31 28.90 -17.08
C ILE A 377 24.99 28.19 -18.25
N GLN A 378 25.11 28.87 -19.38
CA GLN A 378 26.02 28.44 -20.45
C GLN A 378 27.43 28.43 -19.86
N LEU A 379 27.94 27.24 -19.57
CA LEU A 379 29.36 27.04 -19.33
C LEU A 379 30.08 27.39 -20.65
N LYS A 380 30.58 28.62 -20.76
CA LYS A 380 31.51 28.99 -21.83
C LYS A 380 32.77 28.14 -21.64
N GLY A 381 32.88 27.08 -22.44
CA GLY A 381 34.10 26.28 -22.54
C GLY A 381 35.25 27.19 -22.92
N GLY A 382 36.25 27.26 -22.05
CA GLY A 382 37.46 28.02 -22.31
C GLY A 382 38.29 27.34 -23.40
N THR A 383 38.40 28.02 -24.54
CA THR A 383 39.59 28.00 -25.40
C THR A 383 39.65 29.31 -26.17
N GLU A 384 40.00 30.41 -25.49
CA GLU A 384 40.68 31.52 -26.15
C GLU A 384 42.18 31.32 -25.89
N LYS A 385 42.83 30.60 -26.81
CA LYS A 385 44.27 30.72 -26.96
C LYS A 385 44.53 32.11 -27.53
N ASN A 386 45.10 32.98 -26.72
CA ASN A 386 45.78 34.18 -27.21
C ASN A 386 46.90 33.73 -28.16
N ALA A 387 46.72 33.97 -29.45
CA ALA A 387 47.80 34.00 -30.42
C ALA A 387 48.35 35.44 -30.43
N THR A 388 49.60 35.58 -29.97
CA THR A 388 50.51 36.67 -30.38
C THR A 388 50.95 36.48 -31.80
#